data_AF-A0AAX6MS21-F1
#
_entry.id   AF-A0AAX6MS21-F1
#
_cell.length_a   1.000
_cell.length_b   1.000
_cell.length_c   1.000
_cell.angle_alpha   90.00
_cell.angle_beta   90.00
_cell.angle_gamma   90.00
#
_symmetry.space_group_name_H-M   'P 1'
#
loop_
_entity.id
_entity.type
_entity.pdbx_description
1 polymer ?
#
loop_
_entity_poly.entity_id
_entity_poly.type
_entity_poly.pdbx_seq_one_letter_code
_entity_poly.pdbx_strand_id
1 'polypeptide(L)'
;MAAVPRARLLNLMKAQCEVFSTTYNPDGIRMGNKILRQRLRGPTLAKYYPPKGPTIGTLERVFKRYELETINEEEEDRQEHLAG
;
A
#
# COMPACT_ATOMS: atom_id res chain seq x y z
N MET A 1 17.79 -2.04 50.51
CA MET A 1 17.01 -2.86 49.56
C MET A 1 17.95 -3.83 48.87
N ALA A 2 17.68 -5.13 48.89
CA ALA A 2 18.54 -6.12 48.25
C ALA A 2 18.52 -5.94 46.72
N ALA A 3 19.70 -6.00 46.08
CA ALA A 3 19.81 -5.89 44.63
C ALA A 3 19.16 -7.12 43.96
N VAL A 4 18.30 -6.89 42.96
CA VAL A 4 17.60 -7.97 42.25
C VAL A 4 18.55 -8.70 41.30
N PRO A 5 18.61 -10.05 41.32
CA PRO A 5 19.48 -10.80 40.41
C PRO A 5 19.08 -10.67 38.94
N ARG A 6 20.06 -10.44 38.05
CA ARG A 6 19.85 -10.35 36.57
C ARG A 6 19.13 -11.58 36.00
N ALA A 7 19.47 -12.78 36.47
CA ALA A 7 18.83 -14.01 36.01
C ALA A 7 17.30 -14.00 36.25
N ARG A 8 16.85 -13.42 37.37
CA ARG A 8 15.42 -13.33 37.70
C ARG A 8 14.68 -12.35 36.78
N LEU A 9 15.35 -11.26 36.38
CA LEU A 9 14.83 -10.32 35.38
C LEU A 9 14.74 -10.95 34.00
N LEU A 10 15.75 -11.72 33.58
CA LEU A 10 15.74 -12.43 32.29
C LEU A 10 14.61 -13.46 32.21
N ASN A 11 14.33 -14.18 33.31
CA ASN A 11 13.21 -15.12 33.38
C ASN A 11 11.85 -14.41 33.24
N LEU A 12 11.68 -13.24 33.86
CA LEU A 12 10.47 -12.44 33.70
C LEU A 12 10.33 -11.93 32.26
N MET A 13 11.41 -11.41 31.67
CA MET A 13 11.43 -10.94 30.29
C MET A 13 11.09 -12.07 29.30
N LYS A 14 11.58 -13.30 29.55
CA LYS A 14 11.24 -14.46 28.74
C LYS A 14 9.74 -14.78 28.81
N ALA A 15 9.17 -14.88 30.00
CA ALA A 15 7.74 -15.14 30.20
C ALA A 15 6.87 -14.04 29.57
N GLN A 16 7.26 -12.78 29.70
CA GLN A 16 6.58 -11.67 29.04
C GLN A 16 6.61 -11.83 27.52
N CYS A 17 7.76 -12.17 26.94
CA CYS A 17 7.88 -12.39 25.50
C CYS A 17 6.98 -13.53 25.00
N GLU A 18 6.87 -14.61 25.77
CA GLU A 18 5.98 -15.74 25.48
C GLU A 18 4.50 -15.32 25.52
N VAL A 19 4.07 -14.62 26.57
CA VAL A 19 2.68 -14.14 26.73
C VAL A 19 2.26 -13.22 25.59
N PHE A 20 3.13 -12.29 25.19
CA PHE A 20 2.82 -11.29 24.16
C PHE A 20 3.28 -11.68 22.75
N SER A 21 3.76 -12.91 22.55
CA SER A 21 4.28 -13.38 21.26
C SER A 21 5.33 -12.43 20.66
N THR A 22 6.19 -11.86 21.51
CA THR A 22 7.29 -10.97 21.08
C THR A 22 8.62 -11.72 21.07
N THR A 23 9.60 -11.20 20.33
CA THR A 23 10.90 -11.87 20.19
C THR A 23 11.78 -11.65 21.43
N TYR A 24 12.21 -12.74 22.07
CA TYR A 24 13.21 -12.73 23.14
C TYR A 24 14.64 -12.77 22.55
N ASN A 25 15.46 -11.75 22.81
CA ASN A 25 16.84 -11.65 22.31
C ASN A 25 17.78 -11.06 23.38
N PRO A 26 18.22 -11.86 24.38
CA PRO A 26 19.04 -11.39 25.50
C PRO A 26 20.48 -11.03 25.08
N ASP A 27 20.97 -11.61 23.98
CA ASP A 27 22.35 -11.44 23.49
C ASP A 27 22.47 -10.32 22.43
N GLY A 28 21.36 -9.70 22.04
CA GLY A 28 21.37 -8.59 21.10
C GLY A 28 21.78 -8.98 19.67
N ILE A 29 21.58 -10.24 19.28
CA ILE A 29 22.00 -10.76 17.97
C ILE A 29 21.18 -10.11 16.85
N ARG A 30 21.82 -9.83 15.71
CA ARG A 30 21.19 -9.23 14.52
C ARG A 30 20.37 -10.26 13.74
N MET A 31 19.12 -10.44 14.14
CA MET A 31 18.17 -11.42 13.56
C MET A 31 17.38 -10.91 12.34
N GLY A 32 17.60 -9.67 11.89
CA GLY A 32 16.84 -9.10 10.75
C GLY A 32 15.39 -8.67 11.06
N ASN A 33 14.92 -8.80 12.30
CA ASN A 33 13.56 -8.43 12.72
C ASN A 33 13.14 -6.99 12.40
N LYS A 34 14.09 -6.06 12.26
CA LYS A 34 13.82 -4.68 11.81
C LYS A 34 13.18 -4.64 10.42
N ILE A 35 13.68 -5.48 9.51
CA ILE A 35 13.20 -5.54 8.12
C ILE A 35 11.82 -6.20 8.08
N LEU A 36 11.63 -7.30 8.81
CA LEU A 36 10.34 -8.01 8.84
C LEU A 36 9.20 -7.19 9.48
N ARG A 37 9.51 -6.37 10.50
CA ARG A 37 8.53 -5.48 11.14
C ARG A 37 8.23 -4.22 10.32
N GLN A 38 9.00 -3.94 9.28
CA GLN A 38 8.76 -2.78 8.44
C GLN A 38 7.45 -2.97 7.68
N ARG A 39 6.52 -2.03 7.86
CA ARG A 39 5.26 -2.02 7.09
C ARG A 39 5.55 -1.87 5.60
N LEU A 40 4.89 -2.70 4.80
CA LEU A 40 4.97 -2.63 3.34
C LEU A 40 4.39 -1.30 2.83
N ARG A 41 5.12 -0.61 1.94
CA ARG A 41 4.72 0.67 1.34
C ARG A 41 4.18 0.54 -0.08
N GLY A 42 4.21 -0.66 -0.66
CA GLY A 42 3.80 -0.93 -2.04
C GLY A 42 2.42 -0.38 -2.40
N PRO A 43 1.36 -0.59 -1.57
CA PRO A 43 0.02 -0.09 -1.88
C PRO A 43 -0.07 1.43 -1.98
N THR A 44 0.70 2.16 -1.17
CA THR A 44 0.73 3.63 -1.21
C THR A 44 1.44 4.12 -2.47
N LEU A 45 2.55 3.47 -2.83
CA LEU A 45 3.32 3.83 -4.03
C LEU A 45 2.58 3.52 -5.33
N ALA A 46 1.86 2.40 -5.38
CA ALA A 46 1.08 2.01 -6.56
C ALA A 46 -0.05 3.00 -6.87
N LYS A 47 -0.60 3.67 -5.85
CA LYS A 47 -1.69 4.65 -5.98
C LYS A 47 -1.20 6.09 -6.20
N TYR A 48 0.05 6.26 -6.63
CA TYR A 48 0.63 7.60 -6.83
C TYR A 48 -0.14 8.43 -7.86
N TYR A 49 -0.49 7.83 -9.00
CA TYR A 49 -1.39 8.45 -9.97
C TYR A 49 -2.84 8.05 -9.70
N PRO A 50 -3.81 8.96 -9.89
CA PRO A 50 -5.22 8.61 -9.85
C PRO A 50 -5.54 7.45 -10.79
N PRO A 51 -6.45 6.53 -10.41
CA PRO A 51 -6.95 5.53 -11.34
C PRO A 51 -7.57 6.24 -12.56
N LYS A 52 -7.45 5.61 -13.74
CA LYS A 52 -8.09 6.13 -14.95
C LYS A 52 -9.60 6.25 -14.71
N GLY A 53 -10.11 7.47 -14.80
CA GLY A 53 -11.54 7.77 -14.68
C GLY A 53 -12.34 7.34 -15.91
N PRO A 54 -13.66 7.63 -15.94
CA PRO A 54 -14.46 7.45 -17.14
C PRO A 54 -13.91 8.31 -18.27
N THR A 55 -13.75 7.70 -19.45
CA THR A 55 -13.35 8.38 -20.69
C THR A 55 -14.57 8.69 -21.55
N ILE A 56 -14.39 9.46 -22.63
CA ILE A 56 -15.47 9.76 -23.59
C ILE A 56 -16.04 8.47 -24.20
N GLY A 57 -15.21 7.46 -24.50
CA GLY A 57 -15.71 6.14 -24.93
C GLY A 57 -16.49 5.37 -23.85
N THR A 58 -16.33 5.69 -22.57
CA THR A 58 -17.22 5.18 -21.51
C THR A 58 -18.55 5.93 -21.52
N LEU A 59 -18.54 7.25 -21.77
CA LEU A 59 -19.73 8.07 -21.93
C LEU A 59 -20.59 7.58 -23.10
N GLU A 60 -19.99 7.43 -24.28
CA GLU A 60 -20.67 6.97 -25.50
C GLU A 60 -21.40 5.63 -25.29
N ARG A 61 -20.73 4.65 -24.65
CA ARG A 61 -21.34 3.34 -24.34
C ARG A 61 -22.56 3.45 -23.42
N VAL A 62 -22.57 4.39 -22.47
CA VAL A 62 -23.69 4.61 -21.56
C VAL A 62 -24.84 5.30 -22.27
N PHE A 63 -24.55 6.33 -23.06
CA PHE A 63 -25.55 7.17 -23.72
C PHE A 63 -26.14 6.56 -24.99
N LYS A 64 -25.43 5.64 -25.65
CA LYS A 64 -25.95 4.85 -26.77
C LYS A 64 -27.22 4.05 -26.42
N ARG A 65 -27.39 3.65 -25.15
CA ARG A 65 -28.62 3.01 -24.67
C ARG A 65 -29.85 3.92 -24.79
N TYR A 66 -29.64 5.22 -24.70
CA TYR A 66 -30.66 6.25 -24.77
C TYR A 66 -30.77 6.85 -26.18
N GLU A 67 -30.15 6.23 -27.19
CA GLU A 67 -30.15 6.71 -28.58
C GLU A 67 -29.53 8.10 -28.73
N LEU A 68 -28.58 8.44 -27.84
CA LEU A 68 -27.84 9.70 -27.87
C LEU A 68 -26.42 9.48 -28.40
N GLU A 69 -25.95 10.41 -29.22
CA GLU A 69 -24.59 10.46 -29.75
C GLU A 69 -23.72 11.41 -28.91
N THR A 70 -22.42 11.11 -28.84
CA THR A 70 -21.43 11.93 -28.13
C THR A 70 -20.35 12.39 -29.10
N ILE A 71 -19.95 13.66 -28.99
CA ILE A 71 -18.92 14.27 -29.82
C ILE A 71 -17.62 14.34 -29.01
N ASN A 72 -16.48 14.00 -29.63
CA ASN A 72 -15.15 14.10 -29.03
C ASN A 72 -14.31 15.11 -29.81
N GLU A 73 -14.51 16.39 -29.52
CA GLU A 73 -13.92 17.53 -30.24
C GLU A 73 -12.38 17.41 -30.34
N GLU A 74 -11.68 17.05 -29.24
CA GLU A 74 -10.21 16.90 -29.27
C GLU A 74 -9.72 15.82 -30.25
N GLU A 75 -10.49 14.75 -30.42
CA GLU A 75 -10.13 13.69 -31.36
C GLU A 75 -10.51 14.04 -32.79
N GLU A 76 -11.61 14.78 -33.01
CA GLU A 76 -11.98 15.33 -34.31
C GLU A 76 -10.92 16.32 -34.80
N ASP A 77 -10.51 17.28 -33.96
CA ASP A 77 -9.43 18.23 -34.24
C ASP A 77 -8.11 17.52 -34.60
N ARG A 78 -7.78 16.45 -33.86
CA ARG A 78 -6.60 15.64 -34.12
C ARG A 78 -6.69 14.92 -35.48
N GLN A 79 -7.86 14.43 -35.86
CA GLN A 79 -8.08 13.77 -37.15
C GLN A 79 -8.02 14.77 -38.31
N GLU A 80 -8.60 15.95 -38.14
CA GLU A 80 -8.50 17.04 -39.11
C GLU A 80 -7.04 17.47 -39.34
N HIS A 81 -6.27 17.64 -38.25
CA HIS A 81 -4.84 17.94 -38.33
C HIS A 81 -4.03 16.83 -39.02
N LEU A 82 -4.43 15.57 -38.92
CA LEU A 82 -3.75 14.45 -39.59
C LEU A 82 -4.12 14.30 -41.06
N ALA A 83 -5.32 14.76 -41.45
CA ALA A 83 -5.87 14.63 -42.79
C ALA A 83 -5.53 15.81 -43.72
N GLY A 84 -5.18 16.97 -43.16
CA GLY A 84 -4.65 18.13 -43.87
C GLY A 84 -3.15 18.06 -44.14
#